data_AF-W7JQ88-F1
#
_entry.id   AF-W7JQ88-F1
#
_cell.length_a   1.000
_cell.length_b   1.000
_cell.length_c   1.000
_cell.angle_alpha   90.00
_cell.angle_beta   90.00
_cell.angle_gamma   90.00
#
_symmetry.space_group_name_H-M   'P 1'
#
loop_
_entity.id
_entity.type
_entity.pdbx_description
1 polymer ?
#
loop_
_entity_poly.entity_id
_entity_poly.type
_entity_poly.pdbx_seq_one_letter_code
_entity_poly.pdbx_strand_id
1 'polypeptide(L)'
;MQKLLRNNPLFNFKRIHKHNHCFFKKMETTDTKREEQEIEEKKAQEESKIEDVDKILNDILSISSECIQPDELRVKLLLKRKLICYDGFEPSGRMHIAQGLLKSIIVNKLTSNGCTFIFWIADWFAHLNNKMSGDLKKIKKVGSYFIEVWKSCGMNMENVQFLWASEEINKKPNEYWTLVLDISRSFNINRMKRCLKIMGRSEGEENYCSQILYPCMQCADIFFLNVDICQLGIDQRKVNMLAREYCDIKKIKKKPVILSHGMLPGLLEGQEKMSKSDENSAIFMDDSESDVNRKIKKAYCPPNVIENNPIYAYAKSIIFPSYNEFNLVRKEKNGGDKTYYTLQELEHDYVNGFIHPLDLKDNVAMYINKLLQPVRDHFQNNIEAKNLLNEIKKYKVTK
;
A
#
# COMPACT_ATOMS: atom_id res chain seq x y z
N MET A 1 86.61 -61.31 5.24
CA MET A 1 87.39 -62.17 4.32
C MET A 1 86.69 -62.15 2.97
N GLN A 2 87.29 -61.55 1.93
CA GLN A 2 86.98 -61.66 0.48
C GLN A 2 85.54 -61.24 0.03
N LYS A 3 85.21 -60.76 -1.18
CA LYS A 3 85.82 -60.34 -2.46
C LYS A 3 84.62 -59.72 -3.25
N LEU A 4 84.73 -58.50 -3.76
CA LEU A 4 84.82 -58.14 -5.21
C LEU A 4 83.63 -58.51 -6.13
N LEU A 5 83.10 -57.46 -6.80
CA LEU A 5 82.62 -57.39 -8.22
C LEU A 5 81.27 -58.08 -8.52
N ARG A 6 80.35 -57.66 -9.40
CA ARG A 6 80.21 -56.77 -10.59
C ARG A 6 78.71 -56.90 -10.93
N ASN A 7 77.88 -55.91 -11.29
CA ASN A 7 77.81 -55.14 -12.53
C ASN A 7 76.48 -54.34 -12.45
N ASN A 8 76.53 -53.07 -12.83
CA ASN A 8 75.36 -52.22 -13.13
C ASN A 8 75.07 -52.35 -14.65
N PRO A 9 73.84 -52.09 -15.17
CA PRO A 9 73.49 -50.69 -15.43
C PRO A 9 72.00 -50.32 -15.28
N LEU A 10 71.77 -49.20 -14.59
CA LEU A 10 71.03 -48.02 -15.06
C LEU A 10 70.03 -48.23 -16.22
N PHE A 11 68.73 -48.08 -15.94
CA PHE A 11 67.82 -47.26 -16.77
C PHE A 11 66.56 -46.82 -15.99
N ASN A 12 66.23 -45.52 -16.12
CA ASN A 12 64.95 -44.84 -15.82
C ASN A 12 64.51 -44.57 -14.37
N PHE A 13 65.12 -43.57 -13.72
CA PHE A 13 64.54 -42.86 -12.54
C PHE A 13 64.36 -41.34 -12.73
N LYS A 14 64.36 -40.83 -13.98
CA LYS A 14 64.15 -39.38 -14.26
C LYS A 14 62.74 -38.99 -14.73
N ARG A 15 61.80 -39.93 -14.86
CA ARG A 15 60.45 -39.64 -15.38
C ARG A 15 59.37 -39.45 -14.31
N ILE A 16 59.63 -39.79 -13.04
CA ILE A 16 58.59 -39.81 -12.00
C ILE A 16 58.53 -38.50 -11.19
N HIS A 17 59.66 -37.79 -10.99
CA HIS A 17 59.64 -36.53 -10.21
C HIS A 17 59.10 -35.30 -10.97
N LYS A 18 59.17 -35.26 -12.31
CA LYS A 18 58.57 -34.16 -13.10
C LYS A 18 57.04 -34.26 -13.23
N HIS A 19 56.49 -35.47 -13.14
CA HIS A 19 55.05 -35.67 -13.22
C HIS A 19 54.33 -35.29 -11.93
N ASN A 20 54.87 -35.62 -10.76
CA ASN A 20 54.22 -35.29 -9.48
C ASN A 20 54.20 -33.78 -9.20
N HIS A 21 55.25 -33.03 -9.55
CA HIS A 21 55.25 -31.57 -9.35
C HIS A 21 54.32 -30.83 -10.32
N CYS A 22 54.11 -31.37 -11.54
CA CYS A 22 53.15 -30.83 -12.50
C CYS A 22 51.69 -31.20 -12.16
N PHE A 23 51.46 -32.33 -11.47
CA PHE A 23 50.14 -32.74 -10.99
C PHE A 23 49.68 -31.89 -9.80
N PHE A 24 50.55 -31.64 -8.83
CA PHE A 24 50.25 -30.76 -7.69
C PHE A 24 49.98 -29.31 -8.11
N LYS A 25 50.81 -28.74 -9.01
CA LYS A 25 50.54 -27.41 -9.59
C LYS A 25 49.24 -27.36 -10.39
N LYS A 26 48.89 -28.41 -11.13
CA LYS A 26 47.62 -28.48 -11.87
C LYS A 26 46.42 -28.54 -10.91
N MET A 27 46.50 -29.34 -9.85
CA MET A 27 45.45 -29.43 -8.81
C MET A 27 45.24 -28.10 -8.08
N GLU A 28 46.32 -27.44 -7.63
CA GLU A 28 46.24 -26.10 -7.01
C GLU A 28 45.64 -25.04 -7.96
N THR A 29 45.97 -25.08 -9.26
CA THR A 29 45.38 -24.17 -10.27
C THR A 29 43.93 -24.49 -10.63
N THR A 30 43.47 -25.73 -10.45
CA THR A 30 42.06 -26.11 -10.67
C THR A 30 41.18 -25.80 -9.48
N ASP A 31 41.70 -25.88 -8.25
CA ASP A 31 40.97 -25.46 -7.05
C ASP A 31 40.82 -23.93 -7.01
N THR A 32 41.87 -23.17 -7.33
CA THR A 32 41.77 -21.69 -7.43
C THR A 32 40.80 -21.23 -8.53
N LYS A 33 40.77 -21.90 -9.70
CA LYS A 33 39.79 -21.58 -10.76
C LYS A 33 38.35 -21.94 -10.39
N ARG A 34 38.14 -23.01 -9.61
CA ARG A 34 36.82 -23.37 -9.07
C ARG A 34 36.36 -22.38 -8.02
N GLU A 35 37.26 -21.98 -7.12
CA GLU A 35 36.97 -20.95 -6.12
C GLU A 35 36.67 -19.59 -6.77
N GLU A 36 37.42 -19.19 -7.80
CA GLU A 36 37.16 -17.98 -8.59
C GLU A 36 35.80 -18.04 -9.30
N GLN A 37 35.44 -19.18 -9.91
CA GLN A 37 34.13 -19.39 -10.52
C GLN A 37 32.99 -19.38 -9.49
N GLU A 38 33.16 -19.99 -8.32
CA GLU A 38 32.16 -19.94 -7.24
C GLU A 38 32.00 -18.51 -6.68
N ILE A 39 33.06 -17.71 -6.65
CA ILE A 39 33.01 -16.31 -6.23
C ILE A 39 32.32 -15.45 -7.29
N GLU A 40 32.61 -15.67 -8.59
CA GLU A 40 31.91 -15.00 -9.69
C GLU A 40 30.41 -15.36 -9.73
N GLU A 41 30.06 -16.64 -9.55
CA GLU A 41 28.67 -17.08 -9.49
C GLU A 41 27.94 -16.49 -8.28
N LYS A 42 28.58 -16.44 -7.10
CA LYS A 42 28.01 -15.79 -5.91
C LYS A 42 27.82 -14.28 -6.12
N LYS A 43 28.78 -13.60 -6.75
CA LYS A 43 28.67 -12.17 -7.09
C LYS A 43 27.53 -11.92 -8.07
N ALA A 44 27.43 -12.70 -9.14
CA ALA A 44 26.36 -12.59 -10.12
C ALA A 44 24.98 -12.84 -9.47
N GLN A 45 24.89 -13.77 -8.53
CA GLN A 45 23.65 -14.11 -7.81
C GLN A 45 23.28 -13.11 -6.69
N GLU A 46 24.23 -12.30 -6.22
CA GLU A 46 23.98 -11.14 -5.37
C GLU A 46 23.59 -9.91 -6.18
N GLU A 47 24.22 -9.70 -7.33
CA GLU A 47 23.93 -8.59 -8.25
C GLU A 47 22.50 -8.70 -8.82
N SER A 48 22.09 -9.90 -9.24
CA SER A 48 20.71 -10.14 -9.71
C SER A 48 19.66 -9.88 -8.60
N LYS A 49 20.00 -10.16 -7.33
CA LYS A 49 19.11 -9.87 -6.19
C LYS A 49 18.99 -8.38 -5.90
N ILE A 50 20.07 -7.62 -6.12
CA ILE A 50 20.04 -6.17 -5.94
C ILE A 50 19.17 -5.53 -7.02
N GLU A 51 19.28 -5.99 -8.27
CA GLU A 51 18.40 -5.55 -9.37
C GLU A 51 16.92 -5.87 -9.09
N ASP A 52 16.63 -7.07 -8.58
CA ASP A 52 15.27 -7.45 -8.18
C ASP A 52 14.72 -6.53 -7.08
N VAL A 53 15.53 -6.19 -6.07
CA VAL A 53 15.12 -5.27 -4.99
C VAL A 53 14.84 -3.87 -5.53
N ASP A 54 15.64 -3.38 -6.47
CA ASP A 54 15.43 -2.04 -7.06
C ASP A 54 14.20 -1.99 -7.95
N LYS A 55 13.91 -3.08 -8.68
CA LYS A 55 12.65 -3.23 -9.40
C LYS A 55 11.45 -3.21 -8.46
N ILE A 56 11.50 -3.99 -7.37
CA ILE A 56 10.45 -4.04 -6.35
C ILE A 56 10.27 -2.67 -5.68
N LEU A 57 11.37 -2.00 -5.34
CA LEU A 57 11.35 -0.67 -4.74
C LEU A 57 10.64 0.34 -5.65
N ASN A 58 11.02 0.40 -6.93
CA ASN A 58 10.38 1.30 -7.89
C ASN A 58 8.89 0.96 -8.10
N ASP A 59 8.55 -0.33 -8.15
CA ASP A 59 7.16 -0.78 -8.29
C ASP A 59 6.31 -0.37 -7.07
N ILE A 60 6.83 -0.51 -5.85
CA ILE A 60 6.17 -0.07 -4.61
C ILE A 60 6.12 1.46 -4.52
N LEU A 61 7.15 2.18 -4.96
CA LEU A 61 7.15 3.65 -4.94
C LEU A 61 6.17 4.25 -5.97
N SER A 62 5.90 3.54 -7.07
CA SER A 62 4.99 4.00 -8.14
C SER A 62 3.55 4.26 -7.67
N ILE A 63 3.11 3.57 -6.60
CA ILE A 63 1.78 3.72 -5.99
C ILE A 63 1.76 4.74 -4.83
N SER A 64 2.91 5.33 -4.49
CA SER A 64 3.08 6.25 -3.36
C SER A 64 3.12 7.71 -3.82
N SER A 65 2.66 8.60 -2.95
CA SER A 65 2.85 10.04 -3.08
C SER A 65 4.07 10.54 -2.28
N GLU A 66 4.39 9.90 -1.16
CA GLU A 66 5.51 10.28 -0.28
C GLU A 66 6.03 9.00 0.42
N CYS A 67 7.33 8.77 0.36
CA CYS A 67 8.01 7.70 1.08
C CYS A 67 9.04 8.27 2.06
N ILE A 68 8.98 7.88 3.33
CA ILE A 68 9.91 8.29 4.40
C ILE A 68 10.47 7.04 5.07
N GLN A 69 11.68 6.59 4.76
CA GLN A 69 12.56 7.04 3.67
C GLN A 69 12.74 5.92 2.63
N PRO A 70 12.95 6.25 1.34
CA PRO A 70 13.19 5.25 0.29
C PRO A 70 14.36 4.31 0.61
N ASP A 71 15.45 4.83 1.20
CA ASP A 71 16.60 4.02 1.60
C ASP A 71 16.24 3.00 2.69
N GLU A 72 15.42 3.41 3.67
CA GLU A 72 14.95 2.50 4.72
C GLU A 72 14.00 1.44 4.16
N LEU A 73 13.25 1.76 3.10
CA LEU A 73 12.42 0.79 2.38
C LEU A 73 13.30 -0.22 1.64
N ARG A 74 14.34 0.24 0.94
CA ARG A 74 15.34 -0.64 0.30
C ARG A 74 15.97 -1.60 1.31
N VAL A 75 16.40 -1.09 2.47
CA VAL A 75 16.96 -1.90 3.57
C VAL A 75 15.94 -2.92 4.07
N LYS A 76 14.66 -2.55 4.19
CA LYS A 76 13.60 -3.48 4.60
C LYS A 76 13.31 -4.55 3.54
N LEU A 77 13.33 -4.21 2.26
CA LEU A 77 13.14 -5.18 1.16
C LEU A 77 14.26 -6.22 1.09
N LEU A 78 15.46 -5.87 1.57
CA LEU A 78 16.58 -6.81 1.72
C LEU A 78 16.41 -7.76 2.93
N LEU A 79 15.47 -7.50 3.83
CA LEU A 79 15.14 -8.45 4.90
C LEU A 79 14.48 -9.68 4.26
N LYS A 80 15.07 -10.86 4.47
CA LYS A 80 14.55 -12.14 3.97
C LYS A 80 13.30 -12.62 4.74
N ARG A 81 12.30 -11.76 4.91
CA ARG A 81 11.00 -12.04 5.52
C ARG A 81 9.92 -11.15 4.92
N LYS A 82 8.66 -11.55 5.06
CA LYS A 82 7.53 -10.69 4.68
C LYS A 82 7.50 -9.41 5.54
N LEU A 83 7.29 -8.27 4.89
CA LEU A 83 7.12 -6.98 5.55
C LEU A 83 5.68 -6.78 5.98
N ILE A 84 5.45 -6.23 7.17
CA ILE A 84 4.11 -5.96 7.69
C ILE A 84 3.70 -4.54 7.29
N CYS A 85 2.74 -4.44 6.38
CA CYS A 85 2.07 -3.20 6.00
C CYS A 85 0.74 -3.08 6.74
N TYR A 86 0.30 -1.86 7.03
CA TYR A 86 -1.06 -1.65 7.53
C TYR A 86 -1.70 -0.35 7.04
N ASP A 87 -3.04 -0.36 7.01
CA ASP A 87 -3.89 0.82 6.86
C ASP A 87 -5.11 0.71 7.77
N GLY A 88 -5.51 1.83 8.37
CA GLY A 88 -6.53 1.90 9.42
C GLY A 88 -7.77 2.66 8.97
N PHE A 89 -8.95 2.10 9.24
CA PHE A 89 -10.22 2.64 8.77
C PHE A 89 -11.23 2.77 9.90
N GLU A 90 -11.72 4.00 10.12
CA GLU A 90 -12.90 4.24 10.97
C GLU A 90 -14.19 3.74 10.28
N PRO A 91 -14.92 2.78 10.86
CA PRO A 91 -16.21 2.34 10.33
C PRO A 91 -17.31 3.39 10.55
N SER A 92 -17.37 4.37 9.64
CA SER A 92 -18.10 5.63 9.82
C SER A 92 -19.22 5.90 8.80
N GLY A 93 -19.56 4.93 7.95
CA GLY A 93 -20.63 5.06 6.95
C GLY A 93 -20.36 4.19 5.73
N ARG A 94 -20.97 4.54 4.59
CA ARG A 94 -20.66 3.89 3.30
C ARG A 94 -19.17 4.01 2.95
N MET A 95 -18.65 3.02 2.23
CA MET A 95 -17.27 3.01 1.74
C MET A 95 -17.22 3.72 0.39
N HIS A 96 -16.29 4.65 0.22
CA HIS A 96 -16.06 5.30 -1.07
C HIS A 96 -14.93 4.64 -1.85
N ILE A 97 -14.85 4.87 -3.17
CA ILE A 97 -13.93 4.14 -4.07
C ILE A 97 -12.45 4.26 -3.73
N ALA A 98 -12.02 5.33 -3.04
CA ALA A 98 -10.65 5.43 -2.55
C ALA A 98 -10.32 4.37 -1.48
N GLN A 99 -11.29 4.03 -0.62
CA GLN A 99 -11.14 3.02 0.44
C GLN A 99 -11.30 1.59 -0.07
N GLY A 100 -11.98 1.40 -1.21
CA GLY A 100 -12.19 0.10 -1.86
C GLY A 100 -11.23 -0.13 -3.03
N LEU A 101 -11.51 0.48 -4.19
CA LEU A 101 -10.78 0.26 -5.44
C LEU A 101 -9.32 0.70 -5.37
N LEU A 102 -9.04 1.96 -5.02
CA LEU A 102 -7.67 2.47 -4.92
C LEU A 102 -6.86 1.67 -3.88
N LYS A 103 -7.50 1.36 -2.75
CA LYS A 103 -6.88 0.54 -1.70
C LYS A 103 -6.52 -0.85 -2.20
N SER A 104 -7.42 -1.51 -2.94
CA SER A 104 -7.20 -2.84 -3.52
C SER A 104 -5.96 -2.87 -4.43
N ILE A 105 -5.81 -1.88 -5.31
CA ILE A 105 -4.65 -1.74 -6.20
C ILE A 105 -3.35 -1.69 -5.39
N ILE A 106 -3.32 -0.82 -4.38
CA ILE A 106 -2.15 -0.64 -3.51
C ILE A 106 -1.83 -1.93 -2.74
N VAL A 107 -2.84 -2.59 -2.18
CA VAL A 107 -2.66 -3.83 -1.42
C VAL A 107 -2.13 -4.94 -2.31
N ASN A 108 -2.70 -5.13 -3.50
CA ASN A 108 -2.25 -6.13 -4.47
C ASN A 108 -0.80 -5.89 -4.89
N LYS A 109 -0.40 -4.62 -5.09
CA LYS A 109 0.98 -4.25 -5.38
C LYS A 109 1.93 -4.64 -4.24
N LEU A 110 1.53 -4.44 -2.98
CA LEU A 110 2.37 -4.78 -1.82
C LEU A 110 2.43 -6.30 -1.60
N THR A 111 1.30 -7.00 -1.65
CA THR A 111 1.25 -8.44 -1.36
C THR A 111 1.94 -9.27 -2.44
N SER A 112 1.90 -8.84 -3.70
CA SER A 112 2.68 -9.46 -4.79
C SER A 112 4.18 -9.23 -4.66
N ASN A 113 4.61 -8.20 -3.92
CA ASN A 113 6.01 -7.86 -3.67
C ASN A 113 6.49 -8.28 -2.26
N GLY A 114 5.89 -9.33 -1.70
CA GLY A 114 6.38 -9.95 -0.45
C GLY A 114 5.93 -9.29 0.84
N CYS A 115 4.85 -8.51 0.83
CA CYS A 115 4.28 -7.93 2.05
C CYS A 115 3.06 -8.73 2.56
N THR A 116 2.86 -8.68 3.88
CA THR A 116 1.57 -8.97 4.51
C THR A 116 0.87 -7.65 4.78
N PHE A 117 -0.43 -7.56 4.47
CA PHE A 117 -1.20 -6.34 4.65
C PHE A 117 -2.29 -6.50 5.71
N ILE A 118 -2.28 -5.62 6.71
CA ILE A 118 -3.28 -5.58 7.77
C ILE A 118 -4.26 -4.43 7.49
N PHE A 119 -5.53 -4.78 7.34
CA PHE A 119 -6.63 -3.84 7.48
C PHE A 119 -7.02 -3.74 8.95
N TRP A 120 -6.74 -2.57 9.54
CA TRP A 120 -7.09 -2.27 10.92
C TRP A 120 -8.48 -1.65 11.00
N ILE A 121 -9.45 -2.42 11.47
CA ILE A 121 -10.84 -1.98 11.63
C ILE A 121 -10.91 -1.22 12.95
N ALA A 122 -10.78 0.09 12.84
CA ALA A 122 -10.56 1.01 13.94
C ALA A 122 -11.89 1.39 14.63
N ASP A 123 -12.56 0.40 15.21
CA ASP A 123 -13.89 0.53 15.83
C ASP A 123 -13.89 1.43 17.07
N TRP A 124 -12.95 1.24 18.00
CA TRP A 124 -12.77 2.14 19.13
C TRP A 124 -12.37 3.55 18.72
N PHE A 125 -11.63 3.70 17.62
CA PHE A 125 -11.28 5.01 17.07
C PHE A 125 -12.49 5.72 16.48
N ALA A 126 -13.33 5.01 15.73
CA ALA A 126 -14.60 5.57 15.24
C ALA A 126 -15.52 5.98 16.39
N HIS A 127 -15.57 5.19 17.47
CA HIS A 127 -16.31 5.56 18.69
C HIS A 127 -15.73 6.82 19.34
N LEU A 128 -14.40 6.86 19.53
CA LEU A 128 -13.69 7.98 20.15
C LEU A 128 -13.82 9.29 19.34
N ASN A 129 -14.00 9.18 18.02
CA ASN A 129 -14.26 10.28 17.10
C ASN A 129 -15.76 10.51 16.82
N ASN A 130 -16.65 10.05 17.70
CA ASN A 130 -18.10 10.28 17.69
C ASN A 130 -18.85 9.82 16.42
N LYS A 131 -18.28 8.88 15.65
CA LYS A 131 -18.94 8.32 14.47
C LYS A 131 -20.10 7.44 14.87
N MET A 132 -21.17 7.45 14.08
CA MET A 132 -22.44 6.76 14.39
C MET A 132 -23.00 7.12 15.78
N SER A 133 -22.72 8.35 16.24
CA SER A 133 -23.10 8.87 17.56
C SER A 133 -22.45 8.08 18.70
N GLY A 134 -21.28 7.49 18.44
CA GLY A 134 -20.56 6.64 19.39
C GLY A 134 -21.18 5.25 19.56
N ASP A 135 -22.18 4.84 18.76
CA ASP A 135 -22.82 3.53 18.88
C ASP A 135 -21.91 2.41 18.36
N LEU A 136 -21.21 1.72 19.27
CA LEU A 136 -20.31 0.61 18.93
C LEU A 136 -20.99 -0.50 18.13
N LYS A 137 -22.28 -0.78 18.36
CA LYS A 137 -22.97 -1.85 17.62
C LYS A 137 -23.12 -1.47 16.16
N LYS A 138 -23.47 -0.21 15.87
CA LYS A 138 -23.53 0.30 14.50
C LYS A 138 -22.14 0.33 13.86
N ILE A 139 -21.13 0.80 14.59
CA ILE A 139 -19.73 0.83 14.12
C ILE A 139 -19.25 -0.57 13.74
N LYS A 140 -19.48 -1.58 14.60
CA LYS A 140 -19.15 -2.97 14.31
C LYS A 140 -19.87 -3.47 13.05
N LYS A 141 -21.17 -3.21 12.88
CA LYS A 141 -21.88 -3.58 11.64
C LYS A 141 -21.28 -2.90 10.39
N VAL A 142 -20.92 -1.62 10.47
CA VAL A 142 -20.23 -0.93 9.37
C VAL A 142 -18.87 -1.56 9.09
N GLY A 143 -18.13 -1.99 10.12
CA GLY A 143 -16.85 -2.68 9.97
C GLY A 143 -17.01 -4.02 9.27
N SER A 144 -18.04 -4.80 9.61
CA SER A 144 -18.39 -6.03 8.90
C SER A 144 -18.72 -5.76 7.44
N TYR A 145 -19.47 -4.69 7.15
CA TYR A 145 -19.76 -4.27 5.78
C TYR A 145 -18.47 -3.94 5.01
N PHE A 146 -17.52 -3.25 5.64
CA PHE A 146 -16.23 -2.95 5.00
C PHE A 146 -15.45 -4.20 4.64
N ILE A 147 -15.41 -5.19 5.54
CA ILE A 147 -14.76 -6.48 5.27
C ILE A 147 -15.39 -7.17 4.05
N GLU A 148 -16.72 -7.21 3.96
CA GLU A 148 -17.42 -7.83 2.83
C GLU A 148 -17.16 -7.12 1.50
N VAL A 149 -17.04 -5.78 1.51
CA VAL A 149 -16.60 -5.02 0.34
C VAL A 149 -15.16 -5.39 -0.03
N TRP A 150 -14.23 -5.38 0.92
CA TRP A 150 -12.82 -5.67 0.63
C TRP A 150 -12.59 -7.09 0.10
N LYS A 151 -13.30 -8.09 0.63
CA LYS A 151 -13.26 -9.47 0.12
C LYS A 151 -13.75 -9.58 -1.33
N SER A 152 -14.59 -8.66 -1.80
CA SER A 152 -15.14 -8.64 -3.16
C SER A 152 -14.44 -7.65 -4.10
N CYS A 153 -13.35 -6.99 -3.66
CA CYS A 153 -12.59 -6.02 -4.46
C CYS A 153 -11.48 -6.64 -5.33
N GLY A 154 -11.43 -7.96 -5.49
CA GLY A 154 -10.37 -8.64 -6.26
C GLY A 154 -8.98 -8.56 -5.63
N MET A 155 -8.90 -8.51 -4.30
CA MET A 155 -7.62 -8.59 -3.58
C MET A 155 -7.15 -10.04 -3.44
N ASN A 156 -5.85 -10.28 -3.50
CA ASN A 156 -5.28 -11.56 -3.10
C ASN A 156 -5.30 -11.69 -1.56
N MET A 157 -6.23 -12.51 -1.06
CA MET A 157 -6.50 -12.67 0.36
C MET A 157 -5.44 -13.51 1.11
N GLU A 158 -4.52 -14.20 0.42
CA GLU A 158 -3.51 -15.06 1.05
C GLU A 158 -2.66 -14.31 2.08
N ASN A 159 -2.34 -13.04 1.78
CA ASN A 159 -1.46 -12.20 2.59
C ASN A 159 -2.17 -11.00 3.19
N VAL A 160 -3.51 -11.04 3.27
CA VAL A 160 -4.34 -9.95 3.82
C VAL A 160 -5.00 -10.40 5.12
N GLN A 161 -4.95 -9.54 6.14
CA GLN A 161 -5.58 -9.78 7.44
C GLN A 161 -6.54 -8.65 7.77
N PHE A 162 -7.70 -8.99 8.34
CA PHE A 162 -8.62 -8.03 8.92
C PHE A 162 -8.56 -8.17 10.44
N LEU A 163 -8.10 -7.12 11.12
CA LEU A 163 -7.94 -7.10 12.57
C LEU A 163 -8.81 -6.00 13.16
N TRP A 164 -9.58 -6.33 14.20
CA TRP A 164 -10.43 -5.38 14.90
C TRP A 164 -9.68 -4.74 16.06
N ALA A 165 -9.67 -3.40 16.11
CA ALA A 165 -8.90 -2.69 17.12
C ALA A 165 -9.30 -3.10 18.54
N SER A 166 -10.60 -3.10 18.85
CA SER A 166 -11.07 -3.54 20.17
C SER A 166 -10.66 -4.97 20.51
N GLU A 167 -10.60 -5.88 19.54
CA GLU A 167 -10.33 -7.30 19.81
C GLU A 167 -8.84 -7.52 20.07
N GLU A 168 -7.99 -7.02 19.19
CA GLU A 168 -6.54 -7.18 19.33
C GLU A 168 -6.01 -6.43 20.56
N ILE A 169 -6.51 -5.22 20.84
CA ILE A 169 -6.12 -4.48 22.05
C ILE A 169 -6.53 -5.26 23.30
N ASN A 170 -7.74 -5.83 23.36
CA ASN A 170 -8.20 -6.60 24.51
C ASN A 170 -7.52 -7.97 24.67
N LYS A 171 -6.87 -8.51 23.62
CA LYS A 171 -6.00 -9.70 23.77
C LYS A 171 -4.73 -9.38 24.56
N LYS A 172 -4.20 -8.16 24.44
CA LYS A 172 -2.95 -7.72 25.11
C LYS A 172 -3.09 -6.31 25.70
N PRO A 173 -4.05 -6.08 26.62
CA PRO A 173 -4.43 -4.72 27.04
C PRO A 173 -3.31 -4.05 27.83
N ASN A 174 -2.60 -4.80 28.67
CA ASN A 174 -1.49 -4.26 29.46
C ASN A 174 -0.35 -3.75 28.57
N GLU A 175 0.03 -4.52 27.53
CA GLU A 175 1.04 -4.12 26.56
C GLU A 175 0.60 -2.84 25.83
N TYR A 176 -0.60 -2.86 25.27
CA TYR A 176 -1.11 -1.76 24.46
C TYR A 176 -1.26 -0.45 25.25
N TRP A 177 -1.96 -0.50 26.39
CA TRP A 177 -2.22 0.72 27.17
C TRP A 177 -0.97 1.26 27.86
N THR A 178 -0.03 0.40 28.26
CA THR A 178 1.29 0.87 28.73
C THR A 178 2.02 1.64 27.63
N LEU A 179 1.95 1.16 26.39
CA LEU A 179 2.57 1.81 25.24
C LEU A 179 1.88 3.15 24.90
N VAL A 180 0.55 3.22 24.98
CA VAL A 180 -0.21 4.49 24.84
C VAL A 180 0.21 5.51 25.90
N LEU A 181 0.31 5.09 27.17
CA LEU A 181 0.74 5.97 28.27
C LEU A 181 2.20 6.41 28.13
N ASP A 182 3.08 5.54 27.63
CA ASP A 182 4.48 5.88 27.40
C ASP A 182 4.68 6.85 26.23
N ILE A 183 3.84 6.74 25.19
CA ILE A 183 3.75 7.73 24.11
C ILE A 183 3.25 9.07 24.65
N SER A 184 2.18 9.07 25.45
CA SER A 184 1.57 10.31 25.93
C SER A 184 2.50 11.14 26.83
N ARG A 185 3.37 10.48 27.62
CA ARG A 185 4.42 11.17 28.43
C ARG A 185 5.64 11.62 27.62
N SER A 186 5.77 11.21 26.35
CA SER A 186 6.91 11.55 25.50
C SER A 186 6.68 12.82 24.67
N PHE A 187 5.43 13.28 24.56
CA PHE A 187 5.06 14.43 23.74
C PHE A 187 4.18 15.41 24.51
N ASN A 188 4.42 16.71 24.31
CA ASN A 188 3.54 17.72 24.87
C ASN A 188 2.19 17.80 24.13
N ILE A 189 1.21 18.45 24.76
CA ILE A 189 -0.15 18.59 24.23
C ILE A 189 -0.15 19.28 22.86
N ASN A 190 0.64 20.33 22.67
CA ASN A 190 0.71 21.07 21.40
C ASN A 190 1.19 20.18 20.24
N ARG A 191 2.17 19.30 20.49
CA ARG A 191 2.67 18.33 19.51
C ARG A 191 1.58 17.33 19.12
N MET A 192 0.73 16.93 20.07
CA MET A 192 -0.41 16.04 19.82
C MET A 192 -1.55 16.75 19.08
N LYS A 193 -1.86 18.00 19.41
CA LYS A 193 -2.86 18.83 18.70
C LYS A 193 -2.51 19.06 17.23
N ARG A 194 -1.22 19.09 16.88
CA ARG A 194 -0.82 19.17 15.46
C ARG A 194 -1.30 17.96 14.64
N CYS A 195 -1.62 16.83 15.29
CA CYS A 195 -2.14 15.61 14.67
C CYS A 195 -3.68 15.61 14.49
N LEU A 196 -4.43 16.64 14.87
CA LEU A 196 -5.90 16.67 14.77
C LEU A 196 -6.44 16.32 13.35
N LYS A 197 -5.69 16.67 12.30
CA LYS A 197 -6.06 16.39 10.89
C LYS A 197 -6.29 14.89 10.61
N ILE A 198 -5.62 13.98 11.32
CA ILE A 198 -5.72 12.53 11.08
C ILE A 198 -7.14 11.99 11.30
N MET A 199 -7.90 12.64 12.17
CA MET A 199 -9.29 12.30 12.50
C MET A 199 -10.30 13.30 11.92
N GLY A 200 -9.86 14.14 10.97
CA GLY A 200 -10.70 15.14 10.31
C GLY A 200 -11.09 16.32 11.21
N ARG A 201 -10.29 16.60 12.25
CA ARG A 201 -10.50 17.68 13.21
C ARG A 201 -9.51 18.83 12.98
N SER A 202 -9.81 20.00 13.51
CA SER A 202 -9.00 21.22 13.41
C SER A 202 -8.80 21.89 14.78
N GLU A 203 -7.80 22.77 14.87
CA GLU A 203 -7.53 23.50 16.12
C GLU A 203 -8.55 24.62 16.40
N GLY A 204 -9.37 24.98 15.41
CA GLY A 204 -10.41 26.01 15.54
C GLY A 204 -11.73 25.53 16.15
N GLU A 205 -11.89 24.23 16.39
CA GLU A 205 -13.07 23.65 17.05
C GLU A 205 -12.79 23.30 18.52
N GLU A 206 -13.82 22.94 19.27
CA GLU A 206 -13.66 22.48 20.66
C GLU A 206 -12.84 21.18 20.71
N ASN A 207 -11.71 21.22 21.41
CA ASN A 207 -10.77 20.10 21.47
C ASN A 207 -10.96 19.26 22.75
N TYR A 208 -11.73 18.18 22.64
CA TYR A 208 -11.96 17.21 23.72
C TYR A 208 -10.69 16.40 24.05
N CYS A 209 -10.55 15.91 25.29
CA CYS A 209 -9.42 15.05 25.68
C CYS A 209 -9.29 13.78 24.83
N SER A 210 -10.40 13.26 24.31
CA SER A 210 -10.42 12.14 23.36
C SER A 210 -9.56 12.41 22.12
N GLN A 211 -9.49 13.67 21.68
CA GLN A 211 -8.70 14.11 20.52
C GLN A 211 -7.18 14.16 20.81
N ILE A 212 -6.77 14.02 22.08
CA ILE A 212 -5.37 13.82 22.47
C ILE A 212 -5.06 12.33 22.62
N LEU A 213 -6.01 11.55 23.12
CA LEU A 213 -5.87 10.09 23.24
C LEU A 213 -5.82 9.41 21.88
N TYR A 214 -6.64 9.85 20.92
CA TYR A 214 -6.73 9.25 19.59
C TYR A 214 -5.36 9.16 18.90
N PRO A 215 -4.57 10.25 18.75
CA PRO A 215 -3.28 10.13 18.09
C PRO A 215 -2.24 9.36 18.93
N CYS A 216 -2.37 9.32 20.27
CA CYS A 216 -1.54 8.44 21.10
C CYS A 216 -1.81 6.96 20.79
N MET A 217 -3.09 6.60 20.69
CA MET A 217 -3.54 5.25 20.34
C MET A 217 -3.11 4.86 18.91
N GLN A 218 -3.30 5.74 17.93
CA GLN A 218 -2.90 5.43 16.55
C GLN A 218 -1.38 5.32 16.41
N CYS A 219 -0.62 6.11 17.17
CA CYS A 219 0.83 5.95 17.27
C CYS A 219 1.21 4.61 17.92
N ALA A 220 0.43 4.15 18.91
CA ALA A 220 0.64 2.87 19.58
C ALA A 220 0.39 1.67 18.67
N ASP A 221 -0.64 1.74 17.82
CA ASP A 221 -1.00 0.69 16.85
C ASP A 221 0.21 0.28 15.98
N ILE A 222 1.00 1.26 15.54
CA ILE A 222 2.17 1.03 14.68
C ILE A 222 3.17 0.06 15.32
N PHE A 223 3.39 0.20 16.63
CA PHE A 223 4.31 -0.66 17.37
C PHE A 223 3.64 -1.97 17.79
N PHE A 224 2.40 -1.89 18.24
CA PHE A 224 1.61 -3.03 18.71
C PHE A 224 1.38 -4.08 17.61
N LEU A 225 1.14 -3.63 16.38
CA LEU A 225 0.99 -4.47 15.18
C LEU A 225 2.34 -4.84 14.54
N ASN A 226 3.47 -4.42 15.13
CA ASN A 226 4.83 -4.67 14.62
C ASN A 226 5.08 -4.19 13.18
N VAL A 227 4.42 -3.10 12.78
CA VAL A 227 4.39 -2.57 11.41
C VAL A 227 5.80 -2.23 10.91
N ASP A 228 6.11 -2.66 9.70
CA ASP A 228 7.32 -2.26 8.97
C ASP A 228 7.04 -1.05 8.06
N ILE A 229 5.85 -1.02 7.43
CA ILE A 229 5.42 0.04 6.52
C ILE A 229 4.03 0.57 6.93
N CYS A 230 3.97 1.83 7.38
CA CYS A 230 2.72 2.54 7.57
C CYS A 230 2.20 3.02 6.21
N GLN A 231 1.16 2.36 5.68
CA GLN A 231 0.67 2.58 4.32
C GLN A 231 -0.72 3.22 4.33
N LEU A 232 -0.77 4.48 4.76
CA LEU A 232 -2.00 5.26 4.91
C LEU A 232 -2.03 6.47 3.97
N GLY A 233 -3.16 7.18 3.90
CA GLY A 233 -3.25 8.43 3.14
C GLY A 233 -2.29 9.49 3.66
N ILE A 234 -1.91 10.45 2.80
CA ILE A 234 -1.01 11.56 3.18
C ILE A 234 -1.58 12.43 4.32
N ASP A 235 -2.89 12.40 4.55
CA ASP A 235 -3.54 13.06 5.69
C ASP A 235 -3.17 12.44 7.06
N GLN A 236 -2.76 11.17 7.07
CA GLN A 236 -2.30 10.45 8.26
C GLN A 236 -0.80 10.67 8.57
N ARG A 237 -0.06 11.38 7.71
CA ARG A 237 1.41 11.49 7.82
C ARG A 237 1.90 12.02 9.16
N LYS A 238 1.15 12.91 9.83
CA LYS A 238 1.61 13.57 11.06
C LYS A 238 1.75 12.62 12.25
N VAL A 239 0.86 11.63 12.39
CA VAL A 239 0.98 10.61 13.44
C VAL A 239 2.02 9.55 13.08
N ASN A 240 2.20 9.24 11.80
CA ASN A 240 3.29 8.37 11.36
C ASN A 240 4.67 9.01 11.64
N MET A 241 4.79 10.33 11.43
CA MET A 241 6.00 11.08 11.83
C MET A 241 6.17 11.13 13.35
N LEU A 242 5.09 11.23 14.13
CA LEU A 242 5.13 11.12 15.60
C LEU A 242 5.70 9.77 16.04
N ALA A 243 5.33 8.68 15.37
CA ALA A 243 5.88 7.35 15.67
C ALA A 243 7.38 7.25 15.37
N ARG A 244 7.86 7.85 14.28
CA ARG A 244 9.30 7.92 13.99
C ARG A 244 10.05 8.75 15.04
N GLU A 245 9.49 9.88 15.46
CA GLU A 245 10.03 10.73 16.53
C GLU A 245 10.08 9.97 17.87
N TYR A 246 9.05 9.17 18.17
CA TYR A 246 9.01 8.31 19.35
C TYR A 246 10.13 7.26 19.33
N CYS A 247 10.43 6.68 18.16
CA CYS A 247 11.57 5.77 18.01
C CYS A 247 12.90 6.46 18.37
N ASP A 248 13.09 7.72 17.99
CA ASP A 248 14.30 8.48 18.32
C ASP A 248 14.40 8.75 19.83
N ILE A 249 13.31 9.19 20.46
CA ILE A 249 13.23 9.44 21.91
C ILE A 249 13.58 8.16 22.69
N LYS A 250 13.05 7.01 22.27
CA LYS A 250 13.24 5.71 22.93
C LYS A 250 14.44 4.93 22.42
N LYS A 251 15.21 5.48 21.47
CA LYS A 251 16.36 4.82 20.81
C LYS A 251 16.01 3.47 20.16
N ILE A 252 14.78 3.32 19.68
CA ILE A 252 14.30 2.14 18.96
C ILE A 252 14.87 2.18 17.53
N LYS A 253 15.64 1.15 17.15
CA LYS A 253 16.28 1.07 15.84
C LYS A 253 15.32 0.67 14.72
N LYS A 254 14.31 -0.15 15.02
CA LYS A 254 13.28 -0.56 14.06
C LYS A 254 12.28 0.59 13.86
N LYS A 255 12.60 1.54 12.98
CA LYS A 255 11.67 2.60 12.58
C LYS A 255 10.71 2.10 11.49
N PRO A 256 9.42 2.48 11.54
CA PRO A 256 8.50 2.22 10.43
C PRO A 256 8.86 3.12 9.24
N VAL A 257 8.77 2.55 8.03
CA VAL A 257 8.73 3.35 6.80
C VAL A 257 7.32 3.92 6.66
N ILE A 258 7.22 5.18 6.25
CA ILE A 258 5.94 5.80 5.93
C ILE A 258 5.81 5.77 4.42
N LEU A 259 4.82 5.06 3.90
CA LEU A 259 4.56 4.96 2.46
C LEU A 259 3.17 5.53 2.17
N SER A 260 3.08 6.85 2.17
CA SER A 260 1.81 7.55 2.05
C SER A 260 1.30 7.54 0.62
N HIS A 261 0.01 7.25 0.43
CA HIS A 261 -0.66 7.37 -0.86
C HIS A 261 -1.35 8.74 -0.99
N GLY A 262 -1.50 9.22 -2.23
CA GLY A 262 -2.16 10.49 -2.52
C GLY A 262 -3.66 10.46 -2.17
N MET A 263 -4.23 11.63 -1.89
CA MET A 263 -5.67 11.72 -1.68
C MET A 263 -6.39 11.65 -3.02
N LEU A 264 -7.39 10.77 -3.13
CA LEU A 264 -8.29 10.79 -4.27
C LEU A 264 -9.22 12.01 -4.14
N PRO A 265 -9.28 12.91 -5.14
CA PRO A 265 -10.10 14.12 -5.06
C PRO A 265 -11.59 13.80 -5.06
N GLY A 266 -12.40 14.75 -4.59
CA GLY A 266 -13.86 14.72 -4.74
C GLY A 266 -14.27 15.09 -6.18
N LEU A 267 -15.50 14.75 -6.56
CA LEU A 267 -16.01 14.96 -7.91
C LEU A 267 -16.21 16.44 -8.28
N LEU A 268 -16.38 17.34 -7.31
CA LEU A 268 -16.65 18.76 -7.57
C LEU A 268 -15.36 19.59 -7.52
N GLU A 269 -15.38 20.77 -8.14
CA GLU A 269 -14.25 21.71 -8.15
C GLU A 269 -13.84 22.11 -6.72
N GLY A 270 -12.54 22.21 -6.47
CA GLY A 270 -11.97 22.60 -5.18
C GLY A 270 -12.04 21.52 -4.08
N GLN A 271 -12.56 20.33 -4.37
CA GLN A 271 -12.62 19.23 -3.40
C GLN A 271 -11.35 18.37 -3.46
N GLU A 272 -10.30 18.77 -2.73
CA GLU A 272 -9.02 18.03 -2.69
C GLU A 272 -9.14 16.59 -2.14
N LYS A 273 -10.21 16.27 -1.39
CA LYS A 273 -10.44 14.96 -0.78
C LYS A 273 -11.88 14.53 -0.94
N MET A 274 -12.09 13.32 -1.43
CA MET A 274 -13.39 12.67 -1.44
C MET A 274 -13.94 12.53 0.00
N SER A 275 -15.17 12.99 0.24
CA SER A 275 -15.74 13.02 1.58
C SER A 275 -17.10 12.34 1.64
N LYS A 276 -17.41 11.75 2.81
CA LYS A 276 -18.74 11.19 3.09
C LYS A 276 -19.81 12.26 3.39
N SER A 277 -19.41 13.52 3.50
CA SER A 277 -20.30 14.62 3.91
C SER A 277 -21.16 15.15 2.77
N ASP A 278 -20.64 15.09 1.54
CA ASP A 278 -21.36 15.49 0.33
C ASP A 278 -21.55 14.26 -0.55
N GLU A 279 -22.79 13.78 -0.63
CA GLU A 279 -23.15 12.57 -1.39
C GLU A 279 -22.82 12.69 -2.89
N ASN A 280 -22.79 13.90 -3.44
CA ASN A 280 -22.45 14.13 -4.84
C ASN A 280 -20.94 14.29 -5.07
N SER A 281 -20.14 14.42 -4.00
CA SER A 281 -18.67 14.51 -4.06
C SER A 281 -17.98 13.16 -4.19
N ALA A 282 -18.66 12.06 -3.82
CA ALA A 282 -18.07 10.75 -3.68
C ALA A 282 -18.81 9.68 -4.49
N ILE A 283 -18.05 8.77 -5.09
CA ILE A 283 -18.57 7.51 -5.60
C ILE A 283 -18.42 6.47 -4.49
N PHE A 284 -19.51 5.79 -4.16
CA PHE A 284 -19.55 4.74 -3.16
C PHE A 284 -19.42 3.36 -3.80
N MET A 285 -18.89 2.40 -3.04
CA MET A 285 -18.69 1.02 -3.49
C MET A 285 -20.02 0.30 -3.80
N ASP A 286 -21.13 0.81 -3.27
CA ASP A 286 -22.49 0.31 -3.48
C ASP A 286 -23.33 1.17 -4.44
N ASP A 287 -22.75 2.17 -5.09
CA ASP A 287 -23.46 2.97 -6.09
C ASP A 287 -23.85 2.10 -7.31
N SER A 288 -25.10 2.29 -7.77
CA SER A 288 -25.57 1.64 -8.99
C SER A 288 -24.82 2.15 -10.22
N GLU A 289 -24.94 1.45 -11.34
CA GLU A 289 -24.36 1.92 -12.61
C GLU A 289 -24.87 3.32 -12.98
N SER A 290 -26.18 3.54 -12.80
CA SER A 290 -26.81 4.83 -13.06
C SER A 290 -26.31 5.94 -12.14
N ASP A 291 -25.99 5.63 -10.88
CA ASP A 291 -25.45 6.59 -9.93
C ASP A 291 -24.02 7.00 -10.30
N VAL A 292 -23.17 6.04 -10.66
CA VAL A 292 -21.81 6.31 -11.15
C VAL A 292 -21.87 7.20 -12.38
N ASN A 293 -22.67 6.84 -13.38
CA ASN A 293 -22.81 7.61 -14.62
C ASN A 293 -23.30 9.03 -14.34
N ARG A 294 -24.31 9.18 -13.48
CA ARG A 294 -24.87 10.49 -13.08
C ARG A 294 -23.82 11.35 -12.36
N LYS A 295 -23.06 10.77 -11.44
CA LYS A 295 -22.03 11.46 -10.64
C LYS A 295 -20.85 11.89 -11.50
N ILE A 296 -20.31 10.99 -12.32
CA ILE A 296 -19.20 11.30 -13.26
C ILE A 296 -19.62 12.35 -14.29
N LYS A 297 -20.85 12.25 -14.83
CA LYS A 297 -21.37 13.25 -15.78
C LYS A 297 -21.35 14.67 -15.20
N LYS A 298 -21.70 14.82 -13.90
CA LYS A 298 -21.71 16.11 -13.18
C LYS A 298 -20.36 16.55 -12.63
N ALA A 299 -19.35 15.68 -12.67
CA ALA A 299 -18.04 15.97 -12.08
C ALA A 299 -17.33 17.14 -12.78
N TYR A 300 -16.44 17.80 -12.05
CA TYR A 300 -15.51 18.77 -12.60
C TYR A 300 -14.52 18.07 -13.54
N CYS A 301 -14.36 18.59 -14.76
CA CYS A 301 -13.46 18.05 -15.79
C CYS A 301 -13.16 19.18 -16.78
N PRO A 302 -12.31 20.15 -16.39
CA PRO A 302 -12.02 21.32 -17.19
C PRO A 302 -11.32 20.91 -18.50
N PRO A 303 -11.73 21.46 -19.66
CA PRO A 303 -11.07 21.15 -20.94
C PRO A 303 -9.57 21.42 -20.87
N ASN A 304 -8.76 20.45 -21.28
CA ASN A 304 -7.32 20.61 -21.49
C ASN A 304 -6.51 20.92 -20.21
N VAL A 305 -7.10 20.72 -19.02
CA VAL A 305 -6.46 21.01 -17.73
C VAL A 305 -6.47 19.77 -16.84
N ILE A 306 -5.28 19.34 -16.41
CA ILE A 306 -5.07 18.18 -15.53
C ILE A 306 -5.08 18.58 -14.06
N GLU A 307 -4.53 19.74 -13.73
CA GLU A 307 -4.45 20.21 -12.36
C GLU A 307 -5.86 20.32 -11.77
N ASN A 308 -6.05 19.76 -10.57
CA ASN A 308 -7.33 19.72 -9.87
C ASN A 308 -8.49 19.06 -10.65
N ASN A 309 -8.20 18.22 -11.65
CA ASN A 309 -9.20 17.48 -12.43
C ASN A 309 -9.46 16.08 -11.83
N PRO A 310 -10.61 15.86 -11.15
CA PRO A 310 -10.89 14.59 -10.51
C PRO A 310 -11.09 13.44 -11.50
N ILE A 311 -11.64 13.71 -12.68
CA ILE A 311 -11.86 12.68 -13.70
C ILE A 311 -10.52 12.16 -14.22
N TYR A 312 -9.57 13.05 -14.51
CA TYR A 312 -8.21 12.63 -14.86
C TYR A 312 -7.52 11.90 -13.69
N ALA A 313 -7.69 12.39 -12.45
CA ALA A 313 -7.13 11.73 -11.28
C ALA A 313 -7.61 10.28 -11.11
N TYR A 314 -8.88 9.98 -11.46
CA TYR A 314 -9.42 8.62 -11.39
C TYR A 314 -8.88 7.74 -12.52
N ALA A 315 -8.74 8.29 -13.73
CA ALA A 315 -8.06 7.61 -14.83
C ALA A 315 -6.62 7.22 -14.43
N LYS A 316 -5.86 8.18 -13.88
CA LYS A 316 -4.48 7.99 -13.45
C LYS A 316 -4.30 7.04 -12.26
N SER A 317 -5.14 7.17 -11.23
CA SER A 317 -4.88 6.52 -9.93
C SER A 317 -5.65 5.22 -9.72
N ILE A 318 -6.73 4.99 -10.47
CA ILE A 318 -7.56 3.79 -10.35
C ILE A 318 -7.51 2.98 -11.64
N ILE A 319 -7.84 3.60 -12.78
CA ILE A 319 -8.08 2.84 -14.01
C ILE A 319 -6.75 2.34 -14.59
N PHE A 320 -5.81 3.25 -14.85
CA PHE A 320 -4.52 2.91 -15.43
C PHE A 320 -3.76 1.86 -14.60
N PRO A 321 -3.68 1.94 -13.25
CA PRO A 321 -3.02 0.90 -12.46
C PRO A 321 -3.79 -0.42 -12.37
N SER A 322 -5.11 -0.43 -12.64
CA SER A 322 -5.92 -1.66 -12.65
C SER A 322 -5.83 -2.41 -13.98
N TYR A 323 -5.68 -1.68 -15.10
CA TYR A 323 -5.70 -2.24 -16.45
C TYR A 323 -4.33 -2.25 -17.12
N ASN A 324 -3.33 -1.58 -16.55
CA ASN A 324 -1.99 -1.33 -17.12
C ASN A 324 -1.97 -0.52 -18.43
N GLU A 325 -3.14 -0.14 -18.95
CA GLU A 325 -3.38 0.72 -20.10
C GLU A 325 -4.71 1.46 -19.90
N PHE A 326 -4.96 2.48 -20.73
CA PHE A 326 -6.25 3.15 -20.79
C PHE A 326 -6.79 3.11 -22.23
N ASN A 327 -7.77 2.25 -22.49
CA ASN A 327 -8.44 2.22 -23.79
C ASN A 327 -9.58 3.26 -23.82
N LEU A 328 -9.42 4.28 -24.64
CA LEU A 328 -10.38 5.36 -24.79
C LEU A 328 -11.29 5.04 -25.98
N VAL A 329 -12.53 4.67 -25.66
CA VAL A 329 -13.57 4.39 -26.64
C VAL A 329 -14.31 5.67 -26.99
N ARG A 330 -14.34 6.06 -28.27
CA ARG A 330 -15.03 7.28 -28.72
C ARG A 330 -15.47 7.15 -30.17
N LYS A 331 -16.45 7.97 -30.55
CA LYS A 331 -17.02 7.94 -31.91
C LYS A 331 -15.95 8.30 -32.96
N GLU A 332 -16.05 7.74 -34.16
CA GLU A 332 -15.18 8.06 -35.31
C GLU A 332 -15.05 9.57 -35.55
N LYS A 333 -16.16 10.32 -35.43
CA LYS A 333 -16.18 11.79 -35.57
C LYS A 333 -15.30 12.55 -34.55
N ASN A 334 -14.92 11.90 -33.44
CA ASN A 334 -14.05 12.43 -32.39
C ASN A 334 -12.64 11.81 -32.45
N GLY A 335 -12.28 11.14 -33.55
CA GLY A 335 -10.95 10.55 -33.76
C GLY A 335 -10.83 9.06 -33.47
N GLY A 336 -11.95 8.34 -33.28
CA GLY A 336 -11.99 6.88 -33.10
C GLY A 336 -11.33 6.38 -31.82
N ASP A 337 -11.42 5.08 -31.58
CA ASP A 337 -10.87 4.45 -30.38
C ASP A 337 -9.33 4.58 -30.36
N LYS A 338 -8.76 4.88 -29.19
CA LYS A 338 -7.30 4.96 -29.00
C LYS A 338 -6.89 4.35 -27.66
N THR A 339 -5.86 3.51 -27.67
CA THR A 339 -5.28 2.93 -26.45
C THR A 339 -4.04 3.70 -26.03
N TYR A 340 -4.00 4.09 -24.75
CA TYR A 340 -2.86 4.76 -24.13
C TYR A 340 -2.10 3.77 -23.26
N TYR A 341 -0.85 3.48 -23.64
CA TYR A 341 0.03 2.53 -22.93
C TYR A 341 0.85 3.21 -21.83
N THR A 342 0.86 4.54 -21.79
CA THR A 342 1.58 5.33 -20.79
C THR A 342 0.72 6.48 -20.30
N LEU A 343 0.89 6.87 -19.04
CA LEU A 343 0.21 8.04 -18.48
C LEU A 343 0.63 9.34 -19.17
N GLN A 344 1.88 9.42 -19.63
CA GLN A 344 2.42 10.58 -20.33
C GLN A 344 1.70 10.82 -21.68
N GLU A 345 1.34 9.74 -22.38
CA GLU A 345 0.57 9.85 -23.62
C GLU A 345 -0.86 10.32 -23.35
N LEU A 346 -1.51 9.79 -22.32
CA LEU A 346 -2.86 10.20 -21.92
C LEU A 346 -2.89 11.67 -21.47
N GLU A 347 -1.88 12.08 -20.71
CA GLU A 347 -1.66 13.46 -20.28
C GLU A 347 -1.53 14.41 -21.47
N HIS A 348 -0.62 14.07 -22.39
CA HIS A 348 -0.35 14.86 -23.59
C HIS A 348 -1.62 15.06 -24.42
N ASP A 349 -2.37 14.00 -24.69
CA ASP A 349 -3.56 14.10 -25.54
C ASP A 349 -4.71 14.85 -24.85
N TYR A 350 -4.81 14.79 -23.53
CA TYR A 350 -5.79 15.58 -22.80
C TYR A 350 -5.44 17.07 -22.82
N VAL A 351 -4.20 17.44 -22.48
CA VAL A 351 -3.75 18.84 -22.39
C VAL A 351 -3.75 19.55 -23.76
N ASN A 352 -3.50 18.81 -24.84
CA ASN A 352 -3.54 19.37 -26.20
C ASN A 352 -4.95 19.36 -26.82
N GLY A 353 -5.97 18.90 -26.09
CA GLY A 353 -7.36 18.88 -26.55
C GLY A 353 -7.69 17.82 -27.60
N PHE A 354 -6.82 16.82 -27.77
CA PHE A 354 -7.12 15.64 -28.56
C PHE A 354 -8.17 14.76 -27.88
N ILE A 355 -8.32 14.83 -26.56
CA ILE A 355 -9.37 14.15 -25.80
C ILE A 355 -10.41 15.16 -25.32
N HIS A 356 -11.65 15.01 -25.77
CA HIS A 356 -12.74 15.83 -25.27
C HIS A 356 -13.14 15.40 -23.83
N PRO A 357 -13.45 16.33 -22.91
CA PRO A 357 -13.83 15.99 -21.53
C PRO A 357 -15.00 15.01 -21.39
N LEU A 358 -15.94 15.05 -22.34
CA LEU A 358 -17.06 14.11 -22.38
C LEU A 358 -16.60 12.67 -22.65
N ASP A 359 -15.68 12.49 -23.60
CA ASP A 359 -15.14 11.16 -23.94
C ASP A 359 -14.35 10.61 -22.74
N LEU A 360 -13.57 11.45 -22.06
CA LEU A 360 -12.86 11.03 -20.83
C LEU A 360 -13.85 10.62 -19.73
N LYS A 361 -14.91 11.42 -19.49
CA LYS A 361 -15.94 11.10 -18.49
C LYS A 361 -16.64 9.77 -18.78
N ASP A 362 -17.08 9.57 -20.02
CA ASP A 362 -17.83 8.37 -20.40
C ASP A 362 -16.98 7.10 -20.20
N ASN A 363 -15.70 7.15 -20.60
CA ASN A 363 -14.76 6.05 -20.38
C ASN A 363 -14.47 5.82 -18.90
N VAL A 364 -14.22 6.89 -18.12
CA VAL A 364 -13.99 6.77 -16.67
C VAL A 364 -15.20 6.14 -15.97
N ALA A 365 -16.41 6.55 -16.32
CA ALA A 365 -17.64 5.95 -15.78
C ALA A 365 -17.73 4.46 -16.14
N MET A 366 -17.48 4.09 -17.40
CA MET A 366 -17.46 2.70 -17.85
C MET A 366 -16.47 1.85 -17.03
N TYR A 367 -15.22 2.30 -16.89
CA TYR A 367 -14.20 1.54 -16.15
C TYR A 367 -14.52 1.41 -14.67
N ILE A 368 -14.99 2.48 -14.02
CA ILE A 368 -15.40 2.43 -12.61
C ILE A 368 -16.55 1.44 -12.44
N ASN A 369 -17.53 1.43 -13.35
CA ASN A 369 -18.62 0.46 -13.31
C ASN A 369 -18.13 -0.99 -13.44
N LYS A 370 -17.21 -1.27 -14.37
CA LYS A 370 -16.58 -2.59 -14.51
C LYS A 370 -15.86 -3.01 -13.23
N LEU A 371 -15.09 -2.10 -12.61
CA LEU A 371 -14.35 -2.38 -11.37
C LEU A 371 -15.27 -2.56 -10.14
N LEU A 372 -16.44 -1.92 -10.12
CA LEU A 372 -17.44 -2.09 -9.07
C LEU A 372 -18.32 -3.33 -9.27
N GLN A 373 -18.33 -3.93 -10.46
CA GLN A 373 -19.23 -5.04 -10.78
C GLN A 373 -19.07 -6.24 -9.85
N PRO A 374 -17.85 -6.72 -9.50
CA PRO A 374 -17.69 -7.84 -8.56
C PRO A 374 -18.29 -7.56 -7.17
N VAL A 375 -18.19 -6.31 -6.70
CA VAL A 375 -18.79 -5.89 -5.43
C VAL A 375 -20.32 -5.89 -5.54
N ARG A 376 -20.87 -5.35 -6.62
CA ARG A 376 -22.32 -5.37 -6.86
C ARG A 376 -22.87 -6.80 -6.93
N ASP A 377 -22.18 -7.69 -7.63
CA ASP A 377 -22.55 -9.10 -7.75
C ASP A 377 -22.55 -9.79 -6.39
N HIS A 378 -21.54 -9.55 -5.54
CA HIS A 378 -21.48 -10.06 -4.17
C HIS A 378 -22.69 -9.63 -3.34
N PHE A 379 -22.98 -8.33 -3.30
CA PHE A 379 -24.10 -7.78 -2.52
C PHE A 379 -25.48 -8.07 -3.13
N GLN A 380 -25.56 -8.56 -4.36
CA GLN A 380 -26.80 -9.02 -4.98
C GLN A 380 -27.05 -10.50 -4.75
N ASN A 381 -26.01 -11.33 -4.84
CA ASN A 381 -26.10 -12.79 -4.82
C ASN A 381 -25.93 -13.38 -3.41
N ASN A 382 -25.25 -12.67 -2.49
CA ASN A 382 -25.15 -13.06 -1.09
C ASN A 382 -26.21 -12.32 -0.25
N ILE A 383 -27.21 -13.07 0.25
CA ILE A 383 -28.33 -12.50 1.00
C ILE A 383 -27.92 -11.85 2.32
N GLU A 384 -26.91 -12.39 3.01
CA GLU A 384 -26.41 -11.83 4.26
C GLU A 384 -25.71 -10.50 4.02
N ALA A 385 -24.82 -10.45 3.00
CA ALA A 385 -24.16 -9.20 2.59
C ALA A 385 -25.19 -8.15 2.14
N LYS A 386 -26.20 -8.55 1.36
CA LYS A 386 -27.31 -7.68 0.94
C LYS A 386 -28.07 -7.08 2.12
N ASN A 387 -28.42 -7.91 3.10
CA ASN A 387 -29.12 -7.48 4.31
C ASN A 387 -28.25 -6.51 5.12
N LEU A 388 -26.97 -6.81 5.26
CA LEU A 388 -26.00 -5.95 5.93
C LEU A 388 -25.93 -4.56 5.26
N LEU A 389 -25.80 -4.51 3.93
CA LEU A 389 -25.81 -3.24 3.17
C LEU A 389 -27.12 -2.45 3.37
N ASN A 390 -28.26 -3.13 3.34
CA ASN A 390 -29.56 -2.51 3.57
C ASN A 390 -29.68 -1.92 4.99
N GLU A 391 -29.07 -2.54 6.00
CA GLU A 391 -28.97 -1.98 7.34
C GLU A 391 -28.05 -0.75 7.38
N ILE A 392 -26.88 -0.82 6.75
CA ILE A 392 -25.91 0.30 6.73
C ILE A 392 -26.53 1.54 6.06
N LYS A 393 -27.29 1.37 4.97
CA LYS A 393 -27.97 2.48 4.27
C LYS A 393 -28.99 3.22 5.15
N LYS A 394 -29.50 2.59 6.23
CA LYS A 394 -30.43 3.22 7.17
C LYS A 394 -29.74 4.08 8.23
N TYR A 395 -28.42 3.97 8.39
CA TYR A 395 -27.70 4.69 9.43
C TYR A 395 -27.45 6.15 9.04
N LYS A 396 -27.70 7.06 9.97
CA LYS A 396 -27.34 8.47 9.84
C LYS A 396 -25.86 8.64 10.15
N VAL A 397 -25.10 9.12 9.18
CA VAL A 397 -23.68 9.46 9.35
C VAL A 397 -23.57 10.68 10.26
N THR A 398 -22.80 10.56 11.34
CA THR A 398 -22.52 11.63 12.30
C THR A 398 -21.02 11.96 12.35
N LYS A 399 -20.70 13.18 12.78
CA LYS A 399 -19.37 13.78 12.63
C LYS A 399 -18.54 13.76 13.90
#